data_AF-A0A7V4UN84-F1
#
_entry.id   AF-A0A7V4UN84-F1
#
_cell.length_a   1.000
_cell.length_b   1.000
_cell.length_c   1.000
_cell.angle_alpha   90.00
_cell.angle_beta   90.00
_cell.angle_gamma   90.00
#
_symmetry.space_group_name_H-M   'P 1'
#
loop_
_entity.id
_entity.type
_entity.pdbx_description
1 polymer ?
#
loop_
_entity_poly.entity_id
_entity_poly.type
_entity_poly.pdbx_seq_one_letter_code
_entity_poly.pdbx_strand_id
1 'polypeptide(L)'
;MTLNDIAQAIKPRSASFPITIRELSKKFGLTPRTVKGAVQTLRGRGFPIGANRQKPYGYWWISTPQEMEAFVRQYRSQAMNELRILQKMVRINYPQLIGQLRLPFTDPDGK
;
A
#
# COMPACT_ATOMS: atom_id res chain seq x y z
N MET A 1 2.69 -23.07 2.91
CA MET A 1 1.97 -21.93 2.30
C MET A 1 2.99 -20.96 1.71
N THR A 2 2.86 -20.65 0.44
CA THR A 2 3.76 -19.76 -0.30
C THR A 2 3.16 -18.36 -0.49
N LEU A 3 3.99 -17.37 -0.83
CA LEU A 3 3.50 -16.05 -1.25
C LEU A 3 2.55 -16.14 -2.46
N ASN A 4 2.76 -17.12 -3.35
CA ASN A 4 1.88 -17.37 -4.49
C ASN A 4 0.48 -17.80 -4.06
N ASP A 5 0.32 -18.55 -2.97
CA ASP A 5 -1.01 -18.99 -2.50
C ASP A 5 -1.87 -17.77 -2.10
N ILE A 6 -1.26 -16.77 -1.48
CA ILE A 6 -1.91 -15.50 -1.14
C ILE A 6 -2.29 -14.73 -2.40
N ALA A 7 -1.37 -14.62 -3.37
CA ALA A 7 -1.66 -13.96 -4.65
C ALA A 7 -2.82 -14.63 -5.38
N GLN A 8 -2.86 -15.96 -5.45
CA GLN A 8 -3.95 -16.71 -6.08
C GLN A 8 -5.29 -16.52 -5.35
N ALA A 9 -5.29 -16.36 -4.03
CA ALA A 9 -6.52 -16.06 -3.29
C ALA A 9 -7.05 -14.64 -3.54
N ILE A 10 -6.16 -13.68 -3.86
CA ILE A 10 -6.52 -12.29 -4.16
C ILE A 10 -6.90 -12.12 -5.64
N LYS A 11 -6.27 -12.86 -6.56
CA LYS A 11 -6.48 -12.77 -8.01
C LYS A 11 -7.95 -12.75 -8.48
N PRO A 12 -8.88 -13.56 -7.94
CA PRO A 12 -10.28 -13.53 -8.38
C PRO A 12 -11.11 -12.38 -7.74
N ARG A 13 -10.50 -11.49 -6.94
CA ARG A 13 -11.19 -10.44 -6.19
C ARG A 13 -11.13 -9.11 -6.93
N SER A 14 -12.20 -8.33 -6.85
CA SER A 14 -12.32 -7.00 -7.44
C SER A 14 -12.42 -5.92 -6.36
N ALA A 15 -12.31 -4.65 -6.74
CA ALA A 15 -12.45 -3.53 -5.81
C ALA A 15 -13.81 -3.51 -5.08
N SER A 16 -14.89 -3.99 -5.72
CA SER A 16 -16.22 -4.10 -5.11
C SER A 16 -16.40 -5.34 -4.23
N PHE A 17 -15.59 -6.38 -4.44
CA PHE A 17 -15.62 -7.61 -3.65
C PHE A 17 -14.22 -8.05 -3.22
N PRO A 18 -13.53 -7.23 -2.40
CA PRO A 18 -12.18 -7.51 -1.96
C PRO A 18 -12.16 -8.64 -0.92
N ILE A 19 -11.00 -9.29 -0.78
CA ILE A 19 -10.76 -10.23 0.33
C ILE A 19 -10.14 -9.49 1.51
N THR A 20 -10.77 -9.59 2.67
CA THR A 20 -10.27 -8.91 3.87
C THR A 20 -9.02 -9.60 4.42
N ILE A 21 -8.25 -8.83 5.21
CA ILE A 21 -7.13 -9.37 5.97
C ILE A 21 -7.56 -10.49 6.92
N ARG A 22 -8.77 -10.40 7.51
CA ARG A 22 -9.31 -11.40 8.43
C ARG A 22 -9.61 -12.71 7.70
N GLU A 23 -10.17 -12.63 6.49
CA GLU A 23 -10.41 -13.80 5.65
C GLU A 23 -9.11 -14.47 5.23
N LEU A 24 -8.11 -13.70 4.77
CA LEU A 24 -6.78 -14.24 4.45
C LEU A 24 -6.12 -14.89 5.68
N SER A 25 -6.16 -14.21 6.82
CA SER A 25 -5.66 -14.74 8.09
C SER A 25 -6.31 -16.06 8.46
N LYS A 26 -7.64 -16.14 8.43
CA LYS A 26 -8.38 -17.37 8.74
C LYS A 26 -8.08 -18.48 7.73
N LYS A 27 -8.08 -18.17 6.44
CA LYS A 27 -7.86 -19.14 5.35
C LYS A 27 -6.49 -19.81 5.43
N PHE A 28 -5.47 -19.06 5.87
CA PHE A 28 -4.08 -19.51 5.82
C PHE A 28 -3.43 -19.70 7.19
N GLY A 29 -4.18 -19.53 8.29
CA GLY A 29 -3.63 -19.63 9.65
C GLY A 29 -2.57 -18.58 9.97
N LEU A 30 -2.69 -17.37 9.39
CA LEU A 30 -1.68 -16.31 9.52
C LEU A 30 -2.15 -15.18 10.43
N THR A 31 -1.20 -14.55 11.12
CA THR A 31 -1.46 -13.27 11.77
C THR A 31 -1.74 -12.17 10.73
N PRO A 32 -2.53 -11.14 11.08
CA PRO A 32 -2.72 -9.98 10.20
C PRO A 32 -1.40 -9.31 9.80
N ARG A 33 -0.41 -9.27 10.70
CA ARG A 33 0.91 -8.70 10.41
C ARG A 33 1.61 -9.49 9.29
N THR A 34 1.58 -10.82 9.35
CA THR A 34 2.15 -11.69 8.32
C THR A 34 1.47 -11.50 6.97
N VAL A 35 0.13 -11.36 6.95
CA VAL A 35 -0.61 -11.08 5.71
C VAL A 35 -0.19 -9.73 5.10
N LYS A 36 -0.08 -8.67 5.91
CA LYS A 36 0.37 -7.35 5.42
C LYS A 36 1.77 -7.42 4.82
N GLY A 37 2.70 -8.09 5.51
CA GLY A 37 4.07 -8.29 5.03
C GLY A 37 4.11 -9.07 3.71
N ALA A 38 3.33 -10.15 3.61
CA ALA A 38 3.24 -10.94 2.37
C ALA A 38 2.71 -10.10 1.18
N VAL A 39 1.64 -9.35 1.39
CA VAL A 39 1.08 -8.47 0.34
C VAL A 39 2.07 -7.37 -0.06
N GLN A 40 2.80 -6.80 0.91
CA GLN A 40 3.85 -5.83 0.62
C GLN A 40 4.96 -6.44 -0.24
N THR A 41 5.45 -7.64 0.12
CA THR A 41 6.45 -8.37 -0.67
C THR A 41 5.95 -8.67 -2.09
N LEU A 42 4.69 -9.09 -2.24
CA LEU A 42 4.08 -9.34 -3.56
C LEU A 42 4.05 -8.07 -4.41
N ARG A 43 3.62 -6.94 -3.85
CA ARG A 43 3.66 -5.64 -4.57
C ARG A 43 5.08 -5.24 -4.96
N GLY A 44 6.07 -5.47 -4.08
CA GLY A 44 7.48 -5.24 -4.38
C GLY A 44 8.02 -6.11 -5.53
N ARG A 45 7.36 -7.23 -5.82
CA ARG A 45 7.63 -8.10 -6.97
C ARG A 45 6.81 -7.76 -8.21
N GLY A 46 6.05 -6.66 -8.20
CA GLY A 46 5.24 -6.21 -9.34
C GLY A 46 3.84 -6.81 -9.43
N PHE A 47 3.37 -7.53 -8.41
CA PHE A 47 2.00 -8.06 -8.42
C PHE A 47 0.98 -6.91 -8.29
N PRO A 48 -0.05 -6.83 -9.16
CA PRO A 48 -0.99 -5.71 -9.23
C PRO A 48 -2.08 -5.82 -8.15
N ILE A 49 -1.68 -5.71 -6.87
CA ILE A 49 -2.58 -5.88 -5.72
C ILE A 49 -2.99 -4.52 -5.16
N GLY A 50 -4.25 -4.17 -5.40
CA GLY A 50 -4.92 -3.02 -4.81
C GLY A 50 -5.30 -3.24 -3.35
N ALA A 51 -5.63 -2.14 -2.65
CA ALA A 51 -6.16 -2.19 -1.30
C ALA A 51 -7.14 -1.05 -1.05
N ASN A 52 -8.31 -1.39 -0.51
CA ASN A 52 -9.32 -0.41 -0.14
C ASN A 52 -9.14 0.03 1.32
N ARG A 53 -8.99 1.33 1.53
CA ARG A 53 -8.96 1.96 2.87
C ARG A 53 -10.34 2.41 3.36
N GLN A 54 -11.35 2.31 2.50
CA GLN A 54 -12.75 2.56 2.78
C GLN A 54 -13.56 1.30 2.49
N LYS A 55 -14.83 1.27 2.90
CA LYS A 55 -15.69 0.12 2.59
C LYS A 55 -15.93 0.02 1.08
N PRO A 56 -15.93 -1.20 0.50
CA PRO A 56 -15.59 -2.47 1.15
C PRO A 56 -14.08 -2.60 1.38
N TYR A 57 -13.67 -2.99 2.59
CA TYR A 57 -12.25 -3.11 2.96
C TYR A 57 -11.62 -4.38 2.39
N GLY A 58 -10.33 -4.34 2.05
CA GLY A 58 -9.56 -5.54 1.76
C GLY A 58 -8.64 -5.39 0.56
N TYR A 59 -8.08 -6.51 0.13
CA TYR A 59 -7.18 -6.63 -1.01
C TYR A 59 -7.92 -7.15 -2.23
N TRP A 60 -7.52 -6.68 -3.41
CA TRP A 60 -8.11 -7.08 -4.68
C TRP A 60 -7.08 -7.02 -5.80
N TRP A 61 -7.40 -7.67 -6.91
CA TRP A 61 -6.51 -7.73 -8.07
C TRP A 61 -6.86 -6.66 -9.09
N ILE A 62 -5.93 -5.75 -9.35
CA ILE A 62 -6.08 -4.72 -10.36
C ILE A 62 -6.06 -5.38 -11.73
N SER A 63 -7.16 -5.25 -12.45
CA SER A 63 -7.42 -5.97 -13.70
C SER A 63 -7.58 -5.05 -14.90
N THR A 64 -7.79 -3.74 -14.69
CA THR A 64 -7.92 -2.75 -15.77
C THR A 64 -6.93 -1.59 -15.65
N PRO A 65 -6.59 -0.91 -16.77
CA PRO A 65 -5.78 0.31 -16.73
C PRO A 65 -6.39 1.41 -15.84
N GLN A 66 -7.71 1.58 -15.88
CA GLN A 66 -8.42 2.60 -15.11
C GLN A 66 -8.31 2.34 -13.60
N GLU A 67 -8.40 1.07 -13.20
CA GLU A 67 -8.16 0.63 -11.83
C GLU A 67 -6.71 0.89 -11.39
N MET A 68 -5.74 0.63 -12.28
CA MET A 68 -4.33 0.92 -12.01
C MET A 68 -4.08 2.42 -11.83
N GLU A 69 -4.60 3.26 -12.72
CA GLU A 69 -4.49 4.71 -12.60
C GLU A 69 -5.11 5.23 -11.29
N ALA A 70 -6.30 4.74 -10.93
CA ALA A 70 -6.94 5.09 -9.67
C ALA A 70 -6.09 4.67 -8.47
N PHE A 71 -5.53 3.46 -8.50
CA PHE A 71 -4.64 2.97 -7.46
C PHE A 71 -3.37 3.81 -7.36
N VAL A 72 -2.73 4.16 -8.49
CA VAL A 72 -1.53 5.03 -8.52
C VAL A 72 -1.83 6.39 -7.89
N ARG A 73 -2.94 7.04 -8.25
CA ARG A 73 -3.35 8.32 -7.66
C ARG A 73 -3.50 8.22 -6.14
N GLN A 74 -4.22 7.20 -5.67
CA GLN A 74 -4.43 6.97 -4.23
C GLN A 74 -3.11 6.68 -3.50
N TYR A 75 -2.30 5.77 -4.04
CA TYR A 75 -1.07 5.30 -3.41
C TYR A 75 0.00 6.40 -3.37
N ARG A 76 0.13 7.19 -4.45
CA ARG A 76 1.00 8.37 -4.49
C ARG A 76 0.56 9.42 -3.47
N SER A 77 -0.73 9.73 -3.41
CA SER A 77 -1.27 10.68 -2.42
C SER A 77 -0.97 10.26 -0.99
N GLN A 78 -1.10 8.96 -0.69
CA GLN A 78 -0.72 8.41 0.62
C GLN A 78 0.77 8.60 0.92
N ALA A 79 1.65 8.20 0.00
CA ALA A 79 3.10 8.33 0.21
C ALA A 79 3.50 9.79 0.45
N MET A 80 2.95 10.72 -0.34
CA MET A 80 3.17 12.15 -0.16
C MET A 80 2.68 12.67 1.19
N ASN A 81 1.52 12.20 1.67
CA ASN A 81 1.03 12.59 2.98
C ASN A 81 1.95 12.09 4.12
N GLU A 82 2.43 10.85 4.03
CA GLU A 82 3.38 10.29 5.00
C GLU A 82 4.70 11.10 5.03
N LEU A 83 5.23 11.48 3.86
CA LEU A 83 6.41 12.34 3.77
C LEU A 83 6.18 13.73 4.38
N ARG A 84 5.01 14.35 4.12
CA ARG A 84 4.65 15.65 4.73
C ARG A 84 4.57 15.57 6.26
N ILE A 85 4.04 14.48 6.80
CA ILE A 85 3.99 14.24 8.24
C ILE A 85 5.42 14.17 8.80
N LEU A 86 6.29 13.37 8.18
CA LEU A 86 7.69 13.26 8.59
C LEU A 86 8.40 14.62 8.56
N GLN A 87 8.20 15.41 7.51
CA GLN A 87 8.78 16.74 7.40
C GLN A 87 8.34 17.66 8.55
N LYS A 88 7.05 17.65 8.91
CA LYS A 88 6.53 18.43 10.04
C LYS A 88 7.14 17.95 11.36
N MET A 89 7.24 16.64 11.57
CA MET A 89 7.83 16.06 12.77
C MET A 89 9.28 16.51 12.95
N VAL A 90 10.10 16.44 11.88
CA VAL A 90 11.50 16.88 11.91
C VAL A 90 11.58 18.38 12.15
N ARG A 91 10.82 19.19 11.41
CA ARG A 91 10.89 20.66 11.50
C ARG A 91 10.55 21.18 12.91
N ILE A 92 9.57 20.57 13.57
CA ILE A 92 9.11 21.00 14.90
C ILE A 92 10.03 20.51 16.00
N ASN A 93 10.47 19.24 15.97
CA ASN A 93 11.17 18.62 17.10
C ASN A 93 12.69 18.62 16.95
N TYR A 94 13.21 18.74 15.72
CA TYR A 94 14.64 18.62 15.40
C TYR A 94 15.06 19.60 14.29
N PRO A 95 14.88 20.93 14.47
CA PRO A 95 15.19 21.92 13.46
C PRO A 95 16.66 21.91 13.00
N GLN A 96 17.59 21.50 13.87
CA GLN A 96 19.01 21.35 13.56
C GLN A 96 19.30 20.26 12.52
N LEU A 97 18.38 19.31 12.31
CA LEU A 97 18.52 18.25 11.31
C LEU A 97 17.96 18.64 9.93
N ILE A 98 17.37 19.82 9.81
CA ILE A 98 16.88 20.34 8.52
C ILE A 98 18.06 20.49 7.55
N GLY A 99 17.92 19.97 6.33
CA GLY A 99 18.96 19.98 5.30
C GLY A 99 20.00 18.85 5.42
N GLN A 100 20.15 18.25 6.60
CA GLN A 100 20.99 17.05 6.79
C GLN A 100 20.23 15.78 6.37
N LEU A 101 18.94 15.72 6.71
CA LEU A 101 18.05 14.65 6.26
C LEU A 101 17.60 14.93 4.82
N ARG A 102 18.21 14.23 3.85
CA ARG A 102 17.73 14.18 2.46
C ARG A 102 16.52 13.26 2.36
N LEU A 103 15.35 13.78 2.71
CA LEU A 103 14.09 13.09 2.41
C LEU A 103 13.85 13.17 0.90
N PRO A 104 13.49 12.08 0.21
CA PRO A 104 13.19 12.14 -1.22
C PRO A 104 11.99 13.07 -1.44
N PHE A 105 12.28 14.26 -1.95
CA PHE A 105 11.27 15.23 -2.36
C PHE A 105 10.86 14.86 -3.78
N THR A 106 9.62 14.46 -3.97
CA THR A 106 8.95 14.75 -5.23
C THR A 106 8.07 15.95 -4.96
N ASP A 107 8.46 17.11 -5.48
CA ASP A 107 7.48 18.16 -5.69
C ASP A 107 6.29 17.55 -6.45
N PRO A 108 5.04 17.93 -6.12
CA PRO A 108 3.88 17.49 -6.89
C PRO A 108 4.04 17.83 -8.38
N ASP A 109 4.76 18.93 -8.64
CA ASP A 109 5.08 19.50 -9.94
C ASP A 109 6.60 19.53 -10.09
N GLY A 110 7.19 18.57 -10.79
CA GLY A 110 8.62 18.60 -11.10
C GLY A 110 8.97 19.80 -11.97
N LYS A 111 9.34 20.92 -11.34
CA LYS A 111 10.09 22.03 -11.93
C LYS A 111 11.38 22.21 -11.15
#